data_AF-T1BHE4-F1
#
_entry.id   AF-T1BHE4-F1
#
_cell.length_a   1.000
_cell.length_b   1.000
_cell.length_c   1.000
_cell.angle_alpha   90.00
_cell.angle_beta   90.00
_cell.angle_gamma   90.00
#
_symmetry.space_group_name_H-M   'P 1'
#
loop_
_entity.id
_entity.type
_entity.pdbx_description
1 polymer ?
#
loop_
_entity_poly.entity_id
_entity_poly.type
_entity_poly.pdbx_seq_one_letter_code
_entity_poly.pdbx_strand_id
1 'polypeptide(L)'
;MNSPDAHSDAPQVVPRIIPRAQHTISRSHISPNALRVLYRLRDAGFQGFLVGGCVRDLLLGLEPKDFDVATDALPEQVKRLFRNCRLVGRRFRLAHVFFGQEIIEVATFRGTSAPIQDEETPESELTDAEPVQAEDELLDQGGPVTEAGAARLEAEHRRSRGA
;
A
#
# COMPACT_ATOMS: atom_id res chain seq x y z
N MET A 1 2.56 53.58 17.55
CA MET A 1 3.69 52.92 18.21
C MET A 1 3.41 51.42 18.16
N ASN A 2 3.91 50.71 17.15
CA ASN A 2 3.81 49.25 17.11
C ASN A 2 5.04 48.67 17.81
N SER A 3 4.81 47.85 18.84
CA SER A 3 5.86 47.06 19.50
C SER A 3 6.31 45.93 18.57
N PRO A 4 7.62 45.66 18.44
CA PRO A 4 8.12 44.57 17.63
C PRO A 4 8.08 43.25 18.42
N ASP A 5 7.53 42.23 17.77
CA ASP A 5 7.98 40.84 17.78
C ASP A 5 8.32 40.20 19.13
N ALA A 6 7.30 39.65 19.77
CA ALA A 6 7.47 38.55 20.72
C ALA A 6 7.86 37.28 19.96
N HIS A 7 9.13 37.16 19.59
CA HIS A 7 9.67 35.89 19.10
C HIS A 7 9.65 34.86 20.24
N SER A 8 8.79 33.86 20.08
CA SER A 8 8.60 32.69 20.95
C SER A 8 9.93 32.04 21.34
N ASP A 9 10.34 32.22 22.60
CA ASP A 9 11.48 31.56 23.26
C ASP A 9 11.12 30.12 23.67
N ALA A 10 10.68 29.32 22.70
CA ALA A 10 10.43 27.89 22.93
C ALA A 10 11.77 27.16 22.96
N PRO A 11 12.06 26.34 23.98
CA PRO A 11 13.33 25.63 24.06
C PRO A 11 13.51 24.71 22.85
N GLN A 12 14.57 24.95 22.09
CA GLN A 12 14.97 24.12 20.96
C GLN A 12 15.40 22.74 21.50
N VAL A 13 14.52 21.75 21.36
CA VAL A 13 14.83 20.37 21.76
C VAL A 13 15.80 19.79 20.75
N VAL A 14 17.08 19.69 21.13
CA VAL A 14 18.11 19.05 20.31
C VAL A 14 17.94 17.54 20.41
N PRO A 15 17.85 16.80 19.28
CA PRO A 15 17.71 15.36 19.32
C PRO A 15 18.99 14.70 19.87
N ARG A 16 18.82 13.74 20.78
CA ARG A 16 19.93 12.88 21.23
C ARG A 16 20.21 11.82 20.17
N ILE A 17 21.40 11.86 19.59
CA ILE A 17 21.86 10.86 18.62
C ILE A 17 22.60 9.74 19.35
N ILE A 18 22.13 8.49 19.18
CA ILE A 18 22.80 7.30 19.72
C ILE A 18 23.54 6.62 18.55
N PRO A 19 24.89 6.61 18.54
CA PRO A 19 25.67 5.99 17.47
C PRO A 19 25.42 4.48 17.34
N ARG A 20 25.76 3.92 16.17
CA ARG A 20 25.59 2.48 15.86
C ARG A 20 26.16 1.53 16.91
N ALA A 21 27.31 1.87 17.50
CA ALA A 21 27.97 1.05 18.51
C ALA A 21 27.27 1.08 19.88
N GLN A 22 26.35 2.01 20.11
CA GLN A 22 25.70 2.27 21.39
C GLN A 22 24.25 1.78 21.43
N HIS A 23 23.81 0.99 20.43
CA HIS A 23 22.48 0.38 20.43
C HIS A 23 22.49 -1.04 19.82
N THR A 24 21.50 -1.83 20.22
CA THR A 24 21.37 -3.27 19.88
C THR A 24 20.73 -3.52 18.51
N ILE A 25 20.13 -2.50 17.89
CA ILE A 25 19.47 -2.65 16.58
C ILE A 25 20.47 -3.13 15.51
N SER A 26 20.19 -4.30 14.95
CA SER A 26 20.95 -4.91 13.85
C SER A 26 20.11 -4.97 12.58
N ARG A 27 20.77 -4.83 11.41
CA ARG A 27 20.12 -4.96 10.10
C ARG A 27 19.58 -6.37 9.85
N SER A 28 20.14 -7.38 10.50
CA SER A 28 19.68 -8.77 10.41
C SER A 28 18.28 -8.99 10.97
N HIS A 29 17.81 -8.09 11.85
CA HIS A 29 16.48 -8.17 12.47
C HIS A 29 15.46 -7.24 11.80
N ILE A 30 15.84 -6.60 10.68
CA ILE A 30 14.97 -5.72 9.91
C ILE A 30 14.51 -6.50 8.69
N SER A 31 13.22 -6.41 8.37
CA SER A 31 12.68 -7.01 7.14
C SER A 31 13.50 -6.58 5.91
N PRO A 32 13.89 -7.51 5.03
CA PRO A 32 14.51 -7.18 3.75
C PRO A 32 13.66 -6.23 2.91
N ASN A 33 12.32 -6.28 3.04
CA ASN A 33 11.39 -5.39 2.35
C ASN A 33 11.47 -3.96 2.89
N ALA A 34 11.50 -3.80 4.22
CA ALA A 34 11.72 -2.50 4.85
C ALA A 34 13.07 -1.90 4.44
N LEU A 35 14.14 -2.71 4.41
CA LEU A 35 15.45 -2.27 3.92
C LEU A 35 15.41 -1.83 2.46
N ARG A 36 14.70 -2.56 1.58
CA ARG A 36 14.51 -2.17 0.18
C ARG A 36 13.81 -0.83 0.05
N VAL A 37 12.78 -0.57 0.86
CA VAL A 37 12.08 0.74 0.87
C VAL A 37 13.04 1.86 1.28
N LEU A 38 13.77 1.69 2.38
CA LEU A 38 14.73 2.69 2.87
C LEU A 38 15.83 2.99 1.85
N TYR A 39 16.39 1.96 1.23
CA TYR A 39 17.42 2.15 0.21
C TYR A 39 16.88 2.88 -1.01
N ARG A 40 15.69 2.51 -1.48
CA ARG A 40 15.11 3.15 -2.66
C ARG A 40 14.76 4.62 -2.41
N LEU A 41 14.28 4.96 -1.20
CA LEU A 41 14.06 6.35 -0.79
C LEU A 41 15.38 7.13 -0.80
N ARG A 42 16.42 6.58 -0.16
CA ARG A 42 17.76 7.18 -0.13
C ARG A 42 18.32 7.40 -1.53
N ASP A 43 18.23 6.39 -2.39
CA ASP A 43 18.78 6.45 -3.75
C ASP A 43 18.01 7.45 -4.64
N ALA A 44 16.76 7.75 -4.30
CA ALA A 44 15.95 8.81 -4.90
C ALA A 44 16.18 10.20 -4.27
N GLY A 45 17.09 10.33 -3.30
CA GLY A 45 17.45 11.59 -2.65
C GLY A 45 16.57 11.98 -1.46
N PHE A 46 15.74 11.07 -0.96
CA PHE A 46 14.89 11.29 0.22
C PHE A 46 15.51 10.70 1.48
N GLN A 47 15.14 11.28 2.62
CA GLN A 47 15.38 10.67 3.92
C GLN A 47 14.35 9.59 4.22
N GLY A 48 14.79 8.50 4.84
CA GLY A 48 13.93 7.40 5.25
C GLY A 48 14.41 6.83 6.57
N PHE A 49 13.51 6.72 7.54
CA PHE A 49 13.79 6.25 8.89
C PHE A 49 12.81 5.16 9.27
N LEU A 50 13.28 4.09 9.93
CA LEU A 50 12.38 3.22 10.67
C LEU A 50 11.84 3.96 11.87
N VAL A 51 10.55 3.80 12.14
CA VAL A 51 9.85 4.46 13.25
C VAL A 51 8.88 3.50 13.92
N GLY A 52 8.20 3.98 14.97
CA GLY A 52 7.08 3.26 15.56
C GLY A 52 7.48 2.06 16.42
N GLY A 53 6.58 1.08 16.46
CA GLY A 53 6.69 -0.10 17.30
C GLY A 53 7.91 -0.95 16.96
N CYS A 54 8.26 -1.07 15.68
CA CYS A 54 9.39 -1.89 15.25
C CYS A 54 10.72 -1.48 15.88
N VAL A 55 10.97 -0.17 16.02
CA VAL A 55 12.21 0.33 16.66
C VAL A 55 12.22 0.00 18.15
N ARG A 56 11.10 0.17 18.84
CA ARG A 56 10.96 -0.19 20.25
C ARG A 56 11.22 -1.67 20.45
N ASP A 57 10.57 -2.51 19.65
CA ASP A 57 10.63 -3.97 19.80
C ASP A 57 12.06 -4.46 19.54
N LEU A 58 12.74 -3.92 18.52
CA LEU A 58 14.15 -4.21 18.25
C LEU A 58 15.09 -3.79 19.40
N LEU A 59 14.84 -2.64 20.03
CA LEU A 59 15.62 -2.19 21.20
C LEU A 59 15.43 -3.10 22.41
N LEU A 60 14.23 -3.68 22.56
CA LEU A 60 13.92 -4.66 23.60
C LEU A 60 14.38 -6.09 23.24
N GLY A 61 14.94 -6.30 22.04
CA GLY A 61 15.34 -7.64 21.57
C GLY A 61 14.17 -8.53 21.18
N LEU A 62 13.00 -7.94 20.93
CA LEU A 62 11.80 -8.63 20.44
C LEU A 62 11.74 -8.60 18.91
N GLU A 63 11.01 -9.55 18.32
CA GLU A 63 10.73 -9.57 16.89
C GLU A 63 9.57 -8.60 16.56
N PRO A 64 9.78 -7.60 15.69
CA PRO A 64 8.72 -6.70 15.24
C PRO A 64 7.60 -7.43 14.48
N LYS A 65 6.36 -6.96 14.62
CA LYS A 65 5.21 -7.50 13.88
C LYS A 65 5.07 -6.89 12.49
N ASP A 66 5.42 -5.62 12.39
CA ASP A 66 5.32 -4.76 11.22
C ASP A 66 6.53 -3.81 11.18
N PHE A 67 6.73 -3.14 10.04
CA PHE A 67 7.79 -2.16 9.86
C PHE A 67 7.22 -0.88 9.25
N ASP A 68 7.37 0.21 9.99
CA ASP A 68 6.94 1.54 9.57
C ASP A 68 8.14 2.39 9.16
N VAL A 69 7.99 3.15 8.08
CA VAL A 69 9.00 4.07 7.56
C VAL A 69 8.44 5.50 7.58
N ALA A 70 9.21 6.43 8.13
CA ALA A 70 8.96 7.86 7.98
C ALA A 70 9.92 8.47 6.96
N THR A 71 9.44 9.41 6.14
CA THR A 71 10.23 10.03 5.06
C THR A 71 9.88 11.51 4.87
N ASP A 72 10.78 12.29 4.27
CA ASP A 72 10.49 13.64 3.77
C ASP A 72 9.83 13.65 2.38
N ALA A 73 9.69 12.48 1.73
CA ALA A 73 8.96 12.35 0.48
C ALA A 73 7.44 12.48 0.69
N LEU A 74 6.80 13.37 -0.08
CA LEU A 74 5.35 13.52 -0.13
C LEU A 74 4.67 12.21 -0.60
N PRO A 75 3.42 11.94 -0.20
CA PRO A 75 2.70 10.71 -0.58
C PRO A 75 2.74 10.40 -2.09
N GLU A 76 2.59 11.43 -2.92
CA GLU A 76 2.61 11.33 -4.38
C GLU A 76 4.01 11.05 -4.92
N GLN A 77 5.07 11.52 -4.25
CA GLN A 77 6.45 11.16 -4.56
C GLN A 77 6.72 9.69 -4.21
N VAL A 78 6.25 9.24 -3.05
CA VAL A 78 6.33 7.82 -2.64
C VAL A 78 5.58 6.93 -3.64
N LYS A 79 4.35 7.30 -4.04
CA LYS A 79 3.57 6.56 -5.04
C LYS A 79 4.28 6.47 -6.39
N ARG A 80 4.98 7.52 -6.82
CA ARG A 80 5.80 7.49 -8.06
C ARG A 80 7.01 6.58 -7.93
N LEU A 81 7.65 6.58 -6.76
CA LEU A 81 8.82 5.76 -6.50
C LEU A 81 8.46 4.28 -6.42
N PHE A 82 7.32 3.95 -5.80
CA PHE A 82 6.85 2.58 -5.60
C PHE A 82 5.55 2.33 -6.36
N ARG A 83 5.62 1.78 -7.58
CA ARG A 83 4.41 1.50 -8.40
C ARG A 83 3.45 0.50 -7.75
N ASN A 84 3.95 -0.35 -6.86
CA ASN A 84 3.22 -1.27 -6.00
C ASN A 84 2.74 -0.61 -4.69
N CYS A 85 2.56 0.71 -4.68
CA CYS A 85 2.07 1.47 -3.54
C CYS A 85 0.60 1.84 -3.70
N ARG A 86 -0.16 1.80 -2.60
CA ARG A 86 -1.49 2.41 -2.51
C ARG A 86 -1.48 3.51 -1.46
N LEU A 87 -2.12 4.63 -1.77
CA LEU A 87 -2.33 5.69 -0.78
C LEU A 87 -3.61 5.37 0.00
N VAL A 88 -3.51 5.40 1.32
CA VAL A 88 -4.59 5.06 2.25
C VAL A 88 -4.83 6.24 3.18
N GLY A 89 -6.10 6.47 3.53
CA GLY A 89 -6.51 7.56 4.41
C GLY A 89 -6.75 8.88 3.67
N ARG A 90 -7.77 9.62 4.12
CA ARG A 90 -8.14 10.92 3.54
C ARG A 90 -7.25 12.04 4.10
N ARG A 91 -7.38 12.29 5.41
CA ARG A 91 -6.61 13.31 6.15
C ARG A 91 -5.15 12.92 6.32
N PHE A 92 -4.92 11.63 6.51
CA PHE A 92 -3.62 11.10 6.86
C PHE A 92 -3.18 10.15 5.75
N ARG A 93 -2.80 10.72 4.61
CA ARG A 93 -2.30 9.95 3.46
C ARG A 93 -1.07 9.14 3.88
N LEU A 94 -1.24 7.84 4.06
CA LEU A 94 -0.19 6.85 4.26
C LEU A 94 0.05 6.13 2.93
N ALA A 95 1.30 5.77 2.67
CA ALA A 95 1.68 5.01 1.49
C ALA A 95 1.95 3.55 1.90
N HIS A 96 1.08 2.63 1.51
CA HIS A 96 1.25 1.19 1.76
C HIS A 96 1.99 0.57 0.58
N VAL A 97 3.23 0.13 0.80
CA VAL A 97 4.07 -0.53 -0.22
C VAL A 97 3.95 -2.05 -0.06
N PHE A 98 3.42 -2.72 -1.08
CA PHE A 98 3.08 -4.15 -1.01
C PHE A 98 4.22 -5.05 -1.50
N PHE A 99 4.61 -6.03 -0.69
CA PHE A 99 5.57 -7.09 -1.04
C PHE A 99 4.94 -8.46 -0.80
N GLY A 100 4.11 -8.92 -1.75
CA GLY A 100 3.32 -10.14 -1.55
C GLY A 100 2.28 -9.94 -0.46
N GLN A 101 2.42 -10.67 0.65
CA GLN A 101 1.55 -10.53 1.83
C GLN A 101 2.06 -9.50 2.85
N GLU A 102 3.31 -9.07 2.72
CA GLU A 102 3.90 -8.06 3.62
C GLU A 102 3.60 -6.66 3.12
N ILE A 103 3.28 -5.75 4.04
CA ILE A 103 3.04 -4.34 3.76
C ILE A 103 4.04 -3.54 4.58
N ILE A 104 4.73 -2.61 3.91
CA ILE A 104 5.54 -1.60 4.57
C ILE A 104 4.75 -0.29 4.53
N GLU A 105 4.42 0.24 5.70
CA GLU A 105 3.76 1.55 5.81
C GLU A 105 4.79 2.67 5.70
N VAL A 106 4.52 3.65 4.86
CA VAL A 106 5.39 4.81 4.63
C VAL A 106 4.59 6.08 4.91
N ALA A 107 5.05 6.86 5.88
CA ALA A 107 4.46 8.13 6.29
C ALA A 107 5.38 9.31 5.99
N THR A 108 4.84 10.40 5.43
CA THR A 108 5.59 11.64 5.30
C THR A 108 5.74 12.32 6.66
N PHE A 109 6.85 13.04 6.89
CA PHE A 109 7.02 13.87 8.08
C PHE A 109 5.89 14.91 8.19
N ARG A 110 5.44 15.16 9.42
CA ARG A 110 4.41 16.14 9.72
C ARG A 110 4.96 17.17 10.67
N GLY A 111 4.68 18.44 10.40
CA GLY A 111 5.00 19.57 11.24
C GLY A 111 4.03 20.70 10.95
N THR A 112 4.05 21.76 11.77
CA THR A 112 3.13 22.89 11.69
C THR A 112 3.14 23.64 10.33
N SER A 113 4.15 23.41 9.49
CA SER A 113 4.36 24.10 8.20
C SER A 113 4.31 23.20 6.95
N ALA A 114 4.02 21.90 7.08
CA ALA A 114 3.88 21.06 5.90
C ALA A 114 2.56 21.41 5.17
N PRO A 115 2.58 21.72 3.86
CA PRO A 115 1.36 21.98 3.12
C PRO A 115 0.49 20.72 3.12
N ILE A 116 -0.68 20.79 3.75
CA ILE A 116 -1.72 19.78 3.61
C ILE A 116 -2.29 19.99 2.22
N GLN A 117 -1.93 19.13 1.27
CA GLN A 117 -2.54 19.12 -0.06
C GLN A 117 -3.81 18.26 0.01
N ASP A 118 -4.94 18.91 0.26
CA ASP A 118 -6.27 18.32 0.12
C ASP A 118 -6.61 18.22 -1.37
N GLU A 119 -6.05 17.23 -2.07
CA GLU A 119 -6.48 16.91 -3.43
C GLU A 119 -7.70 15.99 -3.37
N GLU A 120 -8.90 16.54 -3.63
CA GLU A 120 -10.13 15.76 -3.83
C GLU A 120 -10.01 14.91 -5.09
N THR A 121 -9.75 13.60 -4.95
CA THR A 121 -9.88 12.67 -6.07
C THR A 121 -11.36 12.28 -6.23
N PRO A 122 -11.96 12.35 -7.45
CA PRO A 122 -13.34 11.91 -7.66
C PRO A 122 -13.48 10.40 -7.46
N GLU A 123 -14.62 9.99 -6.89
CA GLU A 123 -15.07 8.60 -6.78
C GLU A 123 -15.05 7.92 -8.16
N SER A 124 -14.22 6.87 -8.32
CA SER A 124 -14.54 5.84 -9.30
C SER A 124 -15.42 4.82 -8.60
N GLU A 125 -16.72 4.88 -8.90
CA GLU A 125 -17.73 3.91 -8.47
C GLU A 125 -17.26 2.49 -8.80
N LEU A 126 -17.01 1.70 -7.76
CA LEU A 126 -16.98 0.25 -7.85
C LEU A 126 -18.45 -0.19 -7.79
N THR A 127 -19.03 -0.53 -8.93
CA THR A 127 -20.34 -1.19 -8.96
C THR A 127 -20.18 -2.59 -8.37
N ASP A 128 -20.70 -2.80 -7.16
CA ASP A 128 -20.83 -4.11 -6.56
C ASP A 128 -21.73 -5.01 -7.43
N ALA A 129 -21.18 -6.13 -7.87
CA ALA A 129 -21.95 -7.20 -8.47
C ALA A 129 -22.58 -8.03 -7.35
N GLU A 130 -23.91 -8.01 -7.28
CA GLU A 130 -24.74 -8.73 -6.31
C GLU A 130 -24.50 -10.26 -6.36
N PRO A 131 -24.52 -10.98 -5.22
CA PRO A 131 -24.46 -12.43 -5.19
C PRO A 131 -25.81 -13.06 -5.53
N VAL A 132 -25.83 -13.95 -6.53
CA VAL A 132 -27.02 -14.73 -6.90
C VAL A 132 -27.27 -15.82 -5.85
N GLN A 133 -28.33 -15.67 -5.05
CA GLN A 133 -28.89 -16.73 -4.23
C GLN A 133 -29.91 -17.51 -5.08
N ALA A 134 -29.64 -18.77 -5.38
CA ALA A 134 -30.62 -19.68 -5.98
C ALA A 134 -31.29 -20.45 -4.84
N GLU A 135 -32.52 -20.07 -4.54
CA GLU A 135 -33.46 -20.84 -3.75
C GLU A 135 -34.17 -21.87 -4.64
N ASP A 136 -34.25 -23.07 -4.09
CA ASP A 136 -34.87 -24.28 -4.64
C ASP A 136 -36.36 -24.24 -4.28
N GLU A 137 -37.24 -24.16 -5.28
CA GLU A 137 -38.66 -24.48 -5.08
C GLU A 137 -39.21 -25.26 -6.28
N LEU A 138 -39.78 -26.41 -5.94
CA LEU A 138 -40.26 -27.50 -6.78
C LEU A 138 -41.74 -27.30 -7.19
N LEU A 139 -42.07 -27.87 -8.37
CA LEU A 139 -43.38 -28.36 -8.84
C LEU A 139 -44.34 -27.38 -9.56
N ASP A 140 -44.55 -27.62 -10.87
CA ASP A 140 -45.89 -28.00 -11.39
C ASP A 140 -45.79 -28.69 -12.77
N GLN A 141 -46.78 -29.52 -13.06
CA GLN A 141 -46.82 -30.60 -14.05
C GLN A 141 -47.45 -30.19 -15.40
N GLY A 142 -47.05 -30.86 -16.51
CA GLY A 142 -48.00 -31.23 -17.58
C GLY A 142 -47.80 -30.68 -19.02
N GLY A 143 -46.98 -31.38 -19.83
CA GLY A 143 -47.19 -31.70 -21.28
C GLY A 143 -47.11 -30.59 -22.35
N PRO A 144 -47.22 -30.92 -23.67
CA PRO A 144 -46.77 -32.12 -24.40
C PRO A 144 -45.73 -31.81 -25.51
N VAL A 145 -45.17 -32.89 -26.05
CA VAL A 145 -44.32 -33.03 -27.26
C VAL A 145 -44.72 -32.17 -28.47
N THR A 146 -43.74 -31.60 -29.17
CA THR A 146 -43.78 -31.42 -30.65
C THR A 146 -42.37 -31.46 -31.26
N GLU A 147 -42.29 -32.14 -32.39
CA GLU A 147 -41.13 -32.29 -33.28
C GLU A 147 -40.75 -30.94 -33.94
N ALA A 148 -39.44 -30.67 -34.10
CA ALA A 148 -38.89 -30.04 -35.31
C ALA A 148 -37.35 -29.86 -35.22
N GLY A 149 -36.64 -30.28 -36.27
CA GLY A 149 -35.32 -29.75 -36.66
C GLY A 149 -34.11 -30.53 -36.14
N ALA A 150 -33.86 -31.75 -36.59
CA ALA A 150 -33.17 -32.09 -37.86
C ALA A 150 -31.77 -31.46 -38.04
N ALA A 151 -30.75 -32.32 -37.91
CA ALA A 151 -29.48 -32.40 -38.67
C ALA A 151 -28.56 -31.16 -38.70
N ARG A 152 -27.24 -31.27 -38.52
CA ARG A 152 -26.35 -32.09 -39.35
C ARG A 152 -24.95 -32.17 -38.74
N LEU A 153 -24.38 -33.36 -38.86
CA LEU A 153 -23.09 -33.83 -38.38
C LEU A 153 -22.06 -33.81 -39.54
N GLU A 154 -20.80 -34.07 -39.18
CA GLU A 154 -19.62 -34.47 -40.01
C GLU A 154 -18.69 -33.33 -40.46
N ALA A 155 -17.44 -33.26 -39.94
CA ALA A 155 -16.26 -34.13 -40.16
C ALA A 155 -15.64 -33.85 -41.56
N GLU A 156 -14.33 -33.85 -41.81
CA GLU A 156 -13.23 -34.60 -41.23
C GLU A 156 -11.88 -34.08 -41.78
N HIS A 157 -10.81 -34.31 -41.00
CA HIS A 157 -9.42 -34.56 -41.40
C HIS A 157 -9.04 -34.61 -42.91
N ARG A 158 -7.99 -33.87 -43.31
CA ARG A 158 -6.73 -34.51 -43.77
C ARG A 158 -5.53 -33.56 -43.89
N ARG A 159 -4.38 -34.16 -43.55
CA ARG A 159 -3.00 -33.67 -43.63
C ARG A 159 -2.55 -33.39 -45.08
N SER A 160 -1.52 -32.53 -45.22
CA SER A 160 -0.19 -32.85 -45.76
C SER A 160 0.37 -31.89 -46.83
N ARG A 161 1.62 -31.46 -46.55
CA ARG A 161 2.76 -31.16 -47.45
C ARG A 161 2.68 -30.01 -48.46
N GLY A 162 3.64 -29.10 -48.33
CA GLY A 162 4.52 -28.73 -49.44
C GLY A 162 4.70 -27.23 -49.70
N ALA A 163 5.78 -26.65 -49.19
CA ALA A 163 6.73 -25.77 -49.89
C ALA A 163 7.86 -25.40 -48.92
#